data_AF-A0A9P5XRY0-F1
#
_entry.id   AF-A0A9P5XRY0-F1
#
_cell.length_a   1.000
_cell.length_b   1.000
_cell.length_c   1.000
_cell.angle_alpha   90.00
_cell.angle_beta   90.00
_cell.angle_gamma   90.00
#
_symmetry.space_group_name_H-M   'P 1'
#
loop_
_entity.id
_entity.type
_entity.pdbx_description
1 polymer ?
#
loop_
_entity_poly.entity_id
_entity_poly.type
_entity_poly.pdbx_seq_one_letter_code
_entity_poly.pdbx_strand_id
1 'polypeptide(L)'
;MYFANAYFRYTLDINLTDDQVNHPLMREAEGIVADHVGLTNDYFSYAKERMTDSDHTNIIRILQEHEGLGYKEALQVVEAKITEKEHAFISAGLAVLNDPELGNDPEVRRWIECLPYCMGGNKAWSQETGRYNVGNVLDGVTFPSLSCKMEETPERDRTDLVELENGDPILGAPPPDFSLDVDPIGTSSGSALSVTLTLPTKNRPRPSDVGILALDVLLKDQLPDNRGMDFKRNHEFLSSFFALGIGTLLRKYNIDCLTIGRVDIAIDIFSTKKALPSWKGPISHIFHDSEIILSEPTTDLTAAFFGAVNWIESSIWDGRNAIVLSGSARRCVIMIIGPNASIVLEHTYGVCSDGTGPVASLPPTIRSLMSLRKAYISYQTKLATMFGTSVYLI
;
A
#
# COMPACT_ATOMS: atom_id res chain seq x y z
N MET A 1 -2.09 13.38 -18.81
CA MET A 1 -3.24 12.47 -18.77
C MET A 1 -3.00 11.11 -19.41
N TYR A 2 -2.54 10.98 -20.66
CA TYR A 2 -2.31 9.66 -21.29
C TYR A 2 -1.38 8.72 -20.50
N PHE A 3 -0.46 9.27 -19.71
CA PHE A 3 0.34 8.51 -18.75
C PHE A 3 -0.52 7.80 -17.68
N ALA A 4 -1.58 8.43 -17.18
CA ALA A 4 -2.48 7.83 -16.20
C ALA A 4 -3.24 6.64 -16.78
N ASN A 5 -3.69 6.72 -18.04
CA ASN A 5 -4.34 5.60 -18.72
C ASN A 5 -3.40 4.40 -18.88
N ALA A 6 -2.12 4.65 -19.18
CA ALA A 6 -1.10 3.59 -19.19
C ALA A 6 -0.92 2.96 -17.81
N TYR A 7 -0.92 3.77 -16.74
CA TYR A 7 -0.83 3.27 -15.37
C TYR A 7 -2.06 2.43 -14.97
N PHE A 8 -3.27 2.90 -15.30
CA PHE A 8 -4.51 2.17 -15.00
C PHE A 8 -4.57 0.82 -15.71
N ARG A 9 -4.24 0.78 -17.01
CA ARG A 9 -4.15 -0.49 -17.76
C ARG A 9 -3.15 -1.45 -17.12
N TYR A 10 -1.97 -0.95 -16.74
CA TYR A 10 -0.98 -1.75 -16.02
C TYR A 10 -1.51 -2.30 -14.68
N THR A 11 -2.15 -1.47 -13.86
CA THR A 11 -2.68 -1.91 -12.56
C THR A 11 -3.85 -2.87 -12.67
N LEU A 12 -4.59 -2.81 -13.77
CA LEU A 12 -5.70 -3.70 -14.05
C LEU A 12 -5.25 -4.96 -14.77
N ASP A 13 -3.96 -5.12 -15.10
CA ASP A 13 -3.48 -6.23 -15.94
C ASP A 13 -4.28 -6.29 -17.26
N ILE A 14 -4.40 -5.13 -17.90
CA ILE A 14 -4.99 -4.97 -19.23
C ILE A 14 -3.87 -4.73 -20.23
N ASN A 15 -3.75 -5.62 -21.22
CA ASN A 15 -2.67 -5.57 -22.20
C ASN A 15 -3.21 -5.27 -23.60
N LEU A 16 -3.12 -4.00 -24.01
CA LEU A 16 -3.51 -3.55 -25.34
C LEU A 16 -2.28 -3.36 -26.23
N THR A 17 -2.41 -3.65 -27.51
CA THR A 17 -1.35 -3.40 -28.50
C THR A 17 -1.20 -1.91 -28.78
N ASP A 18 -0.02 -1.49 -29.26
CA ASP A 18 0.21 -0.10 -29.64
C ASP A 18 -0.80 0.39 -30.70
N ASP A 19 -1.20 -0.47 -31.64
CA ASP A 19 -2.21 -0.13 -32.65
C ASP A 19 -3.58 0.11 -32.02
N GLN A 20 -3.98 -0.70 -31.04
CA GLN A 20 -5.24 -0.52 -30.30
C GLN A 20 -5.23 0.78 -29.48
N VAL A 21 -4.12 1.08 -28.80
CA VAL A 21 -3.96 2.30 -28.00
C VAL A 21 -3.96 3.56 -28.87
N ASN A 22 -3.32 3.49 -30.04
CA ASN A 22 -3.21 4.60 -30.96
C ASN A 22 -4.41 4.72 -31.92
N HIS A 23 -5.35 3.78 -31.87
CA HIS A 23 -6.55 3.83 -32.70
C HIS A 23 -7.36 5.11 -32.43
N PRO A 24 -7.82 5.86 -33.45
CA PRO A 24 -8.51 7.13 -33.27
C PRO A 24 -9.70 7.08 -32.28
N LEU A 25 -10.51 6.02 -32.36
CA LEU A 25 -11.66 5.84 -31.45
C LEU A 25 -11.22 5.63 -30.00
N MET A 26 -10.15 4.85 -29.79
CA MET A 26 -9.59 4.62 -28.45
C MET A 26 -9.01 5.92 -27.88
N ARG A 27 -8.27 6.68 -28.71
CA ARG A 27 -7.68 7.97 -28.34
C ARG A 27 -8.74 9.01 -27.96
N GLU A 28 -9.87 9.01 -28.65
CA GLU A 28 -11.01 9.87 -28.34
C GLU A 28 -11.65 9.50 -27.01
N ALA A 29 -11.97 8.21 -26.80
CA ALA A 29 -12.54 7.72 -25.54
C ALA A 29 -11.62 8.02 -24.34
N GLU A 30 -10.32 7.72 -24.48
CA GLU A 30 -9.31 8.02 -23.47
C GLU A 30 -9.10 9.52 -23.26
N GLY A 31 -9.23 10.33 -24.32
CA GLY A 31 -9.13 11.78 -24.27
C GLY A 31 -10.29 12.42 -23.51
N ILE A 32 -11.51 11.93 -23.70
CA ILE A 32 -12.70 12.41 -22.97
C ILE A 32 -12.57 12.14 -21.47
N VAL A 33 -12.10 10.95 -21.10
CA VAL A 33 -11.87 10.59 -19.68
C VAL A 33 -10.77 11.46 -19.09
N ALA A 34 -9.69 11.68 -19.84
CA ALA A 34 -8.62 12.57 -19.46
C ALA A 34 -9.14 14.00 -19.18
N ASP A 35 -9.91 14.58 -20.10
CA ASP A 35 -10.48 15.91 -19.92
C ASP A 35 -11.40 15.96 -18.69
N HIS A 36 -12.26 14.95 -18.50
CA HIS A 36 -13.16 14.85 -17.35
C HIS A 36 -12.41 14.84 -16.03
N VAL A 37 -11.38 13.99 -15.92
CA VAL A 37 -10.57 13.88 -14.70
C VAL A 37 -9.84 15.19 -14.40
N GLY A 38 -9.38 15.89 -15.44
CA GLY A 38 -8.68 17.18 -15.32
C GLY A 38 -9.61 18.29 -14.85
N LEU A 39 -10.77 18.43 -15.51
CA LEU A 39 -11.80 19.39 -15.12
C LEU A 39 -12.28 19.16 -13.68
N THR A 40 -12.51 17.90 -13.30
CA THR A 40 -12.90 17.52 -11.95
C THR A 40 -11.80 17.85 -10.94
N ASN A 41 -10.53 17.66 -11.32
CA ASN A 41 -9.40 18.01 -10.46
C ASN A 41 -9.38 19.49 -10.14
N ASP A 42 -9.38 20.34 -11.17
CA ASP A 42 -9.35 21.79 -11.03
C ASP A 42 -10.56 22.31 -10.25
N TYR A 43 -11.73 21.70 -10.48
CA TYR A 43 -12.98 22.06 -9.81
C TYR A 43 -12.87 21.96 -8.29
N PHE A 44 -12.32 20.85 -7.78
CA PHE A 44 -12.17 20.67 -6.33
C PHE A 44 -10.87 21.27 -5.77
N SER A 45 -9.80 21.35 -6.56
CA SER A 45 -8.49 21.81 -6.09
C SER A 45 -8.36 23.33 -5.99
N TYR A 46 -9.20 24.10 -6.69
CA TYR A 46 -9.07 25.56 -6.82
C TYR A 46 -8.88 26.29 -5.48
N ALA A 47 -9.70 26.00 -4.48
CA ALA A 47 -9.62 26.67 -3.17
C ALA A 47 -8.25 26.48 -2.52
N LYS A 48 -7.71 25.26 -2.59
CA LYS A 48 -6.38 24.93 -2.09
C LYS A 48 -5.28 25.60 -2.90
N GLU A 49 -5.35 25.50 -4.22
CA GLU A 49 -4.33 26.05 -5.12
C GLU A 49 -4.23 27.56 -4.99
N ARG A 50 -5.36 28.24 -4.78
CA ARG A 50 -5.43 29.67 -4.49
C ARG A 50 -4.75 30.03 -3.17
N MET A 51 -4.87 29.20 -2.13
CA MET A 51 -4.17 29.42 -0.85
C MET A 51 -2.65 29.33 -0.99
N THR A 52 -2.17 28.54 -1.95
CA THR A 52 -0.74 28.34 -2.22
C THR A 52 -0.20 29.15 -3.39
N ASP A 53 -0.99 30.09 -3.92
CA ASP A 53 -0.65 30.92 -5.09
C ASP A 53 -0.19 30.08 -6.31
N SER A 54 -0.86 28.94 -6.50
CA SER A 54 -0.55 27.96 -7.54
C SER A 54 -1.72 27.70 -8.49
N ASP A 55 -2.75 28.56 -8.51
CA ASP A 55 -3.97 28.42 -9.30
C ASP A 55 -3.87 29.02 -10.72
N HIS A 56 -2.69 29.47 -11.15
CA HIS A 56 -2.46 30.11 -12.47
C HIS A 56 -2.83 29.22 -13.68
N THR A 57 -2.83 27.89 -13.54
CA THR A 57 -3.29 26.95 -14.59
C THR A 57 -4.69 26.41 -14.33
N ASN A 58 -5.33 26.77 -13.22
CA ASN A 58 -6.63 26.23 -12.84
C ASN A 58 -7.74 26.85 -13.69
N ILE A 59 -8.62 26.01 -14.25
CA ILE A 59 -9.69 26.47 -15.14
C ILE A 59 -10.62 27.51 -14.50
N ILE A 60 -10.87 27.42 -13.19
CA ILE A 60 -11.73 28.41 -12.49
C ILE A 60 -11.04 29.77 -12.49
N ARG A 61 -9.73 29.83 -12.23
CA ARG A 61 -8.97 31.08 -12.27
C ARG A 61 -8.97 31.68 -13.67
N ILE A 62 -8.75 30.86 -14.69
CA ILE A 62 -8.74 31.27 -16.10
C ILE A 62 -10.09 31.88 -16.49
N LEU A 63 -11.20 31.24 -16.12
CA LEU A 63 -12.56 31.75 -16.38
C LEU A 63 -12.82 33.09 -15.69
N GLN A 64 -12.33 33.28 -14.47
CA GLN A 64 -12.47 34.57 -13.77
C GLN A 64 -11.66 35.69 -14.44
N GLU A 65 -10.42 35.42 -14.86
CA GLU A 65 -9.52 36.43 -15.42
C GLU A 65 -9.86 36.77 -16.87
N HIS A 66 -10.12 35.76 -17.71
CA HIS A 66 -10.25 35.93 -19.15
C HIS A 66 -11.70 36.10 -19.61
N GLU A 67 -12.67 35.50 -18.90
CA GLU A 67 -14.09 35.63 -19.23
C GLU A 67 -14.85 36.55 -18.26
N GLY A 68 -14.18 37.04 -17.22
CA GLY A 68 -14.76 37.98 -16.25
C GLY A 68 -15.84 37.36 -15.36
N LEU A 69 -15.92 36.03 -15.29
CA LEU A 69 -16.96 35.32 -14.55
C LEU A 69 -16.73 35.41 -13.03
N GLY A 70 -17.83 35.47 -12.27
CA GLY A 70 -17.77 35.27 -10.82
C GLY A 70 -17.42 33.82 -10.45
N TYR A 71 -16.93 33.57 -9.23
CA TYR A 71 -16.56 32.20 -8.78
C TYR A 71 -17.69 31.18 -8.97
N LYS A 72 -18.93 31.52 -8.58
CA LYS A 72 -20.09 30.64 -8.74
C LYS A 72 -20.47 30.36 -10.19
N GLU A 73 -20.32 31.37 -11.06
CA GLU A 73 -20.59 31.23 -12.50
C GLU A 73 -19.53 30.34 -13.15
N ALA A 74 -18.25 30.54 -12.79
CA ALA A 74 -17.16 29.68 -13.23
C ALA A 74 -17.36 28.22 -12.79
N LEU A 75 -17.80 27.97 -11.54
CA LEU A 75 -18.16 26.63 -11.08
C LEU A 75 -19.27 26.01 -11.96
N GLN A 76 -20.33 26.76 -12.27
CA GLN A 76 -21.42 26.26 -13.11
C GLN A 76 -20.95 25.89 -14.52
N VAL A 77 -20.04 26.69 -15.11
CA VAL A 77 -19.45 26.41 -16.42
C VAL A 77 -18.63 25.11 -16.37
N VAL A 78 -17.80 24.93 -15.36
CA VAL A 78 -16.96 23.73 -15.22
C VAL A 78 -17.81 22.50 -14.94
N GLU A 79 -18.83 22.60 -14.07
CA GLU A 79 -19.78 21.52 -13.80
C GLU A 79 -20.55 21.09 -15.06
N ALA A 80 -20.99 22.06 -15.88
CA ALA A 80 -21.62 21.78 -17.16
C ALA A 80 -20.67 21.03 -18.10
N LYS A 81 -19.39 21.43 -18.17
CA LYS A 81 -18.36 20.74 -18.98
C LYS A 81 -18.05 19.33 -18.46
N ILE A 82 -18.00 19.12 -17.15
CA ILE A 82 -17.84 17.78 -16.56
C ILE A 82 -18.98 16.87 -17.01
N THR A 83 -20.22 17.35 -16.90
CA THR A 83 -21.42 16.62 -17.32
C THR A 83 -21.43 16.36 -18.83
N GLU A 84 -20.99 17.33 -19.63
CA GLU A 84 -20.83 17.20 -21.08
C GLU A 84 -19.85 16.06 -21.43
N LYS A 85 -18.72 15.96 -20.72
CA LYS A 85 -17.74 14.89 -20.93
C LYS A 85 -18.28 13.53 -20.50
N GLU A 86 -19.06 13.45 -19.42
CA GLU A 86 -19.76 12.23 -19.00
C GLU A 86 -20.70 11.73 -20.12
N HIS A 87 -21.47 12.63 -20.74
CA HIS A 87 -22.35 12.27 -21.85
C HIS A 87 -21.59 11.92 -23.14
N ALA A 88 -20.54 12.66 -23.48
CA ALA A 88 -19.72 12.42 -24.67
C ALA A 88 -19.05 11.04 -24.63
N PHE A 89 -18.64 10.59 -23.44
CA PHE A 89 -18.03 9.28 -23.25
C PHE A 89 -18.96 8.15 -23.69
N ILE A 90 -20.27 8.25 -23.47
CA ILE A 90 -21.23 7.20 -23.84
C ILE A 90 -21.13 6.89 -25.34
N SER A 91 -21.19 7.92 -26.18
CA SER A 91 -21.06 7.76 -27.63
C SER A 91 -19.67 7.27 -28.04
N ALA A 92 -18.60 7.79 -27.42
CA ALA A 92 -17.23 7.40 -27.77
C ALA A 92 -16.92 5.96 -27.38
N GLY A 93 -17.31 5.53 -26.18
CA GLY A 93 -17.17 4.15 -25.71
C GLY A 93 -17.97 3.17 -26.58
N LEU A 94 -19.22 3.50 -26.92
CA LEU A 94 -20.01 2.68 -27.84
C LEU A 94 -19.38 2.59 -29.24
N ALA A 95 -18.76 3.66 -29.73
CA ALA A 95 -18.05 3.63 -31.00
C ALA A 95 -16.87 2.64 -30.97
N VAL A 96 -16.09 2.61 -29.88
CA VAL A 96 -15.01 1.61 -29.70
C VAL A 96 -15.57 0.19 -29.62
N LEU A 97 -16.66 -0.01 -28.87
CA LEU A 97 -17.24 -1.34 -28.67
C LEU A 97 -17.93 -1.92 -29.92
N ASN A 98 -18.40 -1.06 -30.83
CA ASN A 98 -19.05 -1.45 -32.09
C ASN A 98 -18.09 -1.52 -33.27
N ASP A 99 -16.83 -1.10 -33.09
CA ASP A 99 -15.82 -1.18 -34.13
C ASP A 99 -15.46 -2.65 -34.43
N PRO A 100 -15.38 -3.05 -35.71
CA PRO A 100 -15.19 -4.45 -36.10
C PRO A 100 -13.81 -5.02 -35.73
N GLU A 101 -12.80 -4.17 -35.52
CA GLU A 101 -11.45 -4.61 -35.15
C GLU A 101 -11.24 -4.52 -33.63
N LEU A 102 -11.61 -3.38 -33.04
CA LEU A 102 -11.43 -3.13 -31.60
C LEU A 102 -12.48 -3.84 -30.74
N GLY A 103 -13.75 -3.81 -31.14
CA GLY A 103 -14.88 -4.27 -30.32
C GLY A 103 -14.93 -5.78 -30.10
N ASN A 104 -14.19 -6.53 -30.91
CA ASN A 104 -14.05 -7.99 -30.79
C ASN A 104 -12.97 -8.42 -29.79
N ASP A 105 -12.05 -7.53 -29.41
CA ASP A 105 -10.99 -7.86 -28.47
C ASP A 105 -11.51 -7.77 -27.01
N PRO A 106 -11.45 -8.86 -26.22
CA PRO A 106 -11.95 -8.87 -24.86
C PRO A 106 -11.25 -7.86 -23.94
N GLU A 107 -9.97 -7.58 -24.16
CA GLU A 107 -9.19 -6.62 -23.36
C GLU A 107 -9.58 -5.18 -23.69
N VAL A 108 -9.86 -4.89 -24.97
CA VAL A 108 -10.41 -3.57 -25.37
C VAL A 108 -11.76 -3.32 -24.73
N ARG A 109 -12.66 -4.31 -24.77
CA ARG A 109 -13.99 -4.20 -24.15
C ARG A 109 -13.90 -3.95 -22.66
N ARG A 110 -13.09 -4.75 -21.97
CA ARG A 110 -12.80 -4.62 -20.54
C ARG A 110 -12.20 -3.25 -20.20
N TRP A 111 -11.32 -2.72 -21.04
CA TRP A 111 -10.77 -1.37 -20.85
C TRP A 111 -11.83 -0.29 -20.95
N ILE A 112 -12.67 -0.32 -21.98
CA ILE A 112 -13.77 0.65 -22.15
C ILE A 112 -14.77 0.59 -20.99
N GLU A 113 -15.05 -0.60 -20.46
CA GLU A 113 -15.89 -0.77 -19.27
C GLU A 113 -15.26 -0.16 -18.01
N CYS A 114 -13.93 -0.09 -17.91
CA CYS A 114 -13.23 0.49 -16.75
C CYS A 114 -13.22 2.03 -16.76
N LEU A 115 -13.31 2.66 -17.93
CA LEU A 115 -13.16 4.11 -18.07
C LEU A 115 -14.24 4.94 -17.33
N PRO A 116 -15.55 4.58 -17.34
CA PRO A 116 -16.56 5.24 -16.52
C PRO A 116 -16.25 5.21 -15.02
N TYR A 117 -15.68 4.11 -14.51
CA TYR A 117 -15.29 4.02 -13.11
C TYR A 117 -14.13 4.96 -12.78
N CYS A 118 -13.25 5.25 -13.74
CA CYS A 118 -12.22 6.27 -13.56
C CYS A 118 -12.84 7.66 -13.43
N MET A 119 -13.83 7.99 -14.27
CA MET A 119 -14.54 9.27 -14.23
C MET A 119 -15.34 9.43 -12.93
N GLY A 120 -16.23 8.47 -12.63
CA GLY A 120 -17.09 8.51 -11.44
C GLY A 120 -16.30 8.37 -10.14
N GLY A 121 -15.30 7.48 -10.11
CA GLY A 121 -14.43 7.28 -8.95
C GLY A 121 -13.58 8.51 -8.63
N ASN A 122 -13.02 9.18 -9.65
CA ASN A 122 -12.29 10.44 -9.45
C ASN A 122 -13.19 11.54 -8.90
N LYS A 123 -14.43 11.65 -9.38
CA LYS A 123 -15.44 12.61 -8.90
C LYS A 123 -15.79 12.37 -7.44
N ALA A 124 -16.13 11.13 -7.08
CA ALA A 124 -16.46 10.75 -5.71
C ALA A 124 -15.28 10.98 -4.76
N TRP A 125 -14.08 10.50 -5.13
CA TRP A 125 -12.87 10.67 -4.33
C TRP A 125 -12.51 12.15 -4.13
N SER A 126 -12.62 12.98 -5.18
CA SER A 126 -12.26 14.40 -5.10
C SER A 126 -13.19 15.19 -4.18
N GLN A 127 -14.44 14.75 -4.02
CA GLN A 127 -15.41 15.37 -3.11
C GLN A 127 -15.17 14.99 -1.63
N GLU A 128 -14.71 13.77 -1.38
CA GLU A 128 -14.53 13.24 -0.01
C GLU A 128 -13.11 13.40 0.53
N THR A 129 -12.13 13.61 -0.35
CA THR A 129 -10.73 13.65 0.03
C THR A 129 -10.36 14.89 0.85
N GLY A 130 -9.67 14.67 1.97
CA GLY A 130 -9.00 15.74 2.73
C GLY A 130 -7.89 16.44 1.95
N ARG A 131 -7.48 15.92 0.77
CA ARG A 131 -6.48 16.56 -0.09
C ARG A 131 -6.94 17.92 -0.61
N TYR A 132 -8.23 18.07 -0.92
CA TYR A 132 -8.81 19.30 -1.51
C TYR A 132 -9.72 20.04 -0.53
N ASN A 133 -10.36 19.31 0.39
CA ASN A 133 -11.21 19.92 1.39
C ASN A 133 -10.38 20.62 2.47
N VAL A 134 -9.97 21.85 2.18
CA VAL A 134 -9.21 22.74 3.09
C VAL A 134 -10.12 23.65 3.94
N GLY A 135 -11.43 23.36 3.96
CA GLY A 135 -12.44 24.21 4.60
C GLY A 135 -12.78 25.46 3.77
N ASN A 136 -13.49 26.41 4.39
CA ASN A 136 -13.83 27.68 3.74
C ASN A 136 -12.65 28.64 3.82
N VAL A 137 -12.16 29.06 2.66
CA VAL A 137 -11.11 30.08 2.54
C VAL A 137 -11.73 31.48 2.71
N LEU A 138 -10.96 32.43 3.23
CA LEU A 138 -11.33 33.85 3.23
C LEU A 138 -11.62 34.29 1.76
N ASP A 139 -12.59 35.19 1.56
CA ASP A 139 -13.12 35.66 0.25
C ASP A 139 -14.30 34.86 -0.37
N GLY A 140 -14.99 34.01 0.40
CA GLY A 140 -16.27 33.43 -0.05
C GLY A 140 -16.15 32.28 -1.06
N VAL A 141 -14.94 31.71 -1.19
CA VAL A 141 -14.67 30.48 -1.95
C VAL A 141 -15.08 29.29 -1.08
N THR A 142 -16.27 28.76 -1.33
CA THR A 142 -16.79 27.55 -0.66
C THR A 142 -16.32 26.30 -1.37
N PHE A 143 -16.05 25.23 -0.61
CA PHE A 143 -15.76 23.92 -1.18
C PHE A 143 -16.98 23.43 -1.98
N PRO A 144 -16.82 23.08 -3.27
CA PRO A 144 -17.94 22.78 -4.13
C PRO A 144 -18.42 21.33 -3.94
N SER A 145 -19.61 21.03 -4.47
CA SER A 145 -20.20 19.68 -4.41
C SER A 145 -20.84 19.37 -5.76
N LEU A 146 -20.59 18.17 -6.28
CA LEU A 146 -21.22 17.63 -7.46
C LEU A 146 -22.20 16.52 -7.06
N SER A 147 -23.28 16.38 -7.81
CA SER A 147 -24.20 15.25 -7.64
C SER A 147 -23.50 13.97 -8.10
N CYS A 148 -23.33 13.03 -7.17
CA CYS A 148 -22.87 11.68 -7.45
C CYS A 148 -23.96 10.72 -7.00
N LYS A 149 -24.75 10.19 -7.94
CA LYS A 149 -25.65 9.08 -7.63
C LYS A 149 -24.77 7.83 -7.56
N MET A 150 -24.54 7.32 -6.35
CA MET A 150 -23.91 6.00 -6.23
C MET A 150 -24.84 4.98 -6.85
N GLU A 151 -24.33 4.25 -7.84
CA GLU A 151 -25.03 3.08 -8.35
C GLU A 151 -25.01 2.03 -7.24
N GLU A 152 -26.17 1.48 -6.91
CA GLU A 152 -26.22 0.35 -6.00
C GLU A 152 -25.48 -0.82 -6.65
N THR A 153 -24.51 -1.38 -5.94
CA THR A 153 -23.77 -2.56 -6.40
C THR A 153 -24.77 -3.62 -6.88
N PRO A 154 -24.70 -4.07 -8.15
CA PRO A 154 -25.71 -4.93 -8.75
C PRO A 154 -25.97 -6.18 -7.92
N GLU A 155 -27.22 -6.64 -7.88
CA GLU A 155 -27.64 -7.80 -7.07
C GLU A 155 -26.86 -9.09 -7.41
N ARG A 156 -26.31 -9.23 -8.62
CA ARG A 156 -25.43 -10.36 -8.96
C ARG A 156 -24.15 -10.40 -8.12
N ASP A 157 -23.56 -9.24 -7.83
CA ASP A 157 -22.43 -9.09 -6.90
C ASP A 157 -22.89 -9.21 -5.43
N ARG A 158 -24.21 -9.17 -5.15
CA ARG A 158 -24.80 -9.45 -3.84
C ARG A 158 -25.20 -10.91 -3.66
N THR A 159 -25.63 -11.65 -4.69
CA THR A 159 -25.97 -13.08 -4.56
C THR A 159 -24.76 -13.95 -4.27
N ASP A 160 -23.58 -13.58 -4.78
CA ASP A 160 -22.32 -14.20 -4.38
C ASP A 160 -21.99 -13.95 -2.89
N LEU A 161 -22.60 -12.91 -2.28
CA LEU A 161 -22.49 -12.61 -0.85
C LEU A 161 -23.58 -13.30 -0.01
N VAL A 162 -24.79 -13.51 -0.56
CA VAL A 162 -25.96 -14.06 0.17
C VAL A 162 -25.99 -15.60 0.18
N GLU A 163 -25.48 -16.29 -0.86
CA GLU A 163 -25.34 -17.76 -0.79
C GLU A 163 -24.30 -18.22 0.25
N LEU A 164 -23.41 -17.32 0.69
CA LEU A 164 -22.43 -17.60 1.75
C LEU A 164 -22.94 -17.34 3.17
N GLU A 165 -24.03 -16.60 3.35
CA GLU A 165 -24.64 -16.36 4.68
C GLU A 165 -25.62 -17.45 5.11
N ASN A 166 -26.21 -18.20 4.17
CA ASN A 166 -27.23 -19.21 4.45
C ASN A 166 -26.77 -20.67 4.24
N GLY A 167 -25.48 -20.92 4.06
CA GLY A 167 -24.95 -22.28 4.10
C GLY A 167 -25.06 -22.84 5.51
N ASP A 168 -25.82 -23.93 5.67
CA ASP A 168 -26.01 -24.65 6.94
C ASP A 168 -24.69 -24.71 7.75
N PRO A 169 -24.72 -24.45 9.08
CA PRO A 169 -23.54 -24.62 9.90
C PRO A 169 -23.08 -26.07 9.73
N ILE A 170 -21.83 -26.27 9.29
CA ILE A 170 -21.21 -27.60 9.23
C ILE A 170 -21.10 -28.12 10.67
N LEU A 171 -22.20 -28.68 11.16
CA LEU A 171 -22.33 -29.39 12.41
C LEU A 171 -21.68 -30.76 12.18
N GLY A 172 -20.42 -30.91 12.57
CA GLY A 172 -19.77 -32.23 12.56
C GLY A 172 -18.25 -32.26 12.35
N ALA A 173 -17.57 -31.12 12.14
CA ALA A 173 -16.11 -31.13 12.16
C ALA A 173 -15.62 -31.11 13.62
N PRO A 174 -14.88 -32.13 14.11
CA PRO A 174 -14.23 -32.02 15.40
C PRO A 174 -13.24 -30.83 15.37
N PRO A 175 -13.04 -30.14 16.50
CA PRO A 175 -12.10 -29.04 16.57
C PRO A 175 -10.71 -29.52 16.09
N PRO A 176 -9.97 -28.68 15.34
CA PRO A 176 -8.66 -29.06 14.82
C PRO A 176 -7.72 -29.38 15.99
N ASP A 177 -7.11 -30.56 15.91
CA ASP A 177 -6.06 -30.97 16.84
C ASP A 177 -4.79 -30.19 16.52
N PHE A 178 -4.28 -29.46 17.52
CA PHE A 178 -3.06 -28.67 17.43
C PHE A 178 -1.84 -29.44 17.94
N SER A 179 -1.92 -30.76 18.10
CA SER A 179 -0.74 -31.58 18.34
C SER A 179 0.21 -31.48 17.14
N LEU A 180 1.41 -30.97 17.38
CA LEU A 180 2.51 -30.95 16.42
C LEU A 180 2.87 -32.39 16.02
N ASP A 181 2.55 -32.79 14.79
CA ASP A 181 3.11 -33.98 14.15
C ASP A 181 4.59 -33.74 13.84
N VAL A 182 5.43 -33.92 14.86
CA VAL A 182 6.87 -34.03 14.72
C VAL A 182 7.28 -35.30 15.44
N ASP A 183 7.60 -36.35 14.70
CA ASP A 183 8.23 -37.53 15.28
C ASP A 183 9.53 -37.10 15.97
N PRO A 184 9.74 -37.44 17.25
CA PRO A 184 10.99 -37.14 17.93
C PRO A 184 12.13 -37.86 17.22
N ILE A 185 13.14 -37.11 16.81
CA ILE A 185 14.37 -37.65 16.20
C ILE A 185 14.94 -38.71 17.15
N GLY A 186 14.98 -39.94 16.68
CA GLY A 186 15.43 -41.12 17.41
C GLY A 186 16.82 -40.93 18.01
N THR A 187 16.93 -41.37 19.25
CA THR A 187 18.14 -41.52 20.05
C THR A 187 19.27 -42.20 19.28
N SER A 188 20.33 -41.45 18.96
CA SER A 188 21.66 -42.03 18.77
C SER A 188 22.52 -41.69 19.98
N SER A 189 23.04 -42.74 20.60
CA SER A 189 23.85 -42.72 21.80
C SER A 189 25.20 -42.04 21.54
N GLY A 190 25.29 -40.76 21.87
CA GLY A 190 26.55 -40.01 21.96
C GLY A 190 26.59 -39.31 23.31
N SER A 191 27.50 -39.74 24.19
CA SER A 191 27.82 -39.07 25.46
C SER A 191 28.11 -37.59 25.22
N ALA A 192 27.16 -36.71 25.55
CA ALA A 192 27.38 -35.28 25.64
C ALA A 192 26.89 -34.80 27.00
N LEU A 193 27.84 -34.29 27.78
CA LEU A 193 27.65 -33.70 29.11
C LEU A 193 26.46 -32.73 29.11
N SER A 194 25.51 -32.97 30.02
CA SER A 194 24.54 -31.96 30.43
C SER A 194 25.28 -30.80 31.07
N VAL A 195 25.56 -29.77 30.27
CA VAL A 195 25.86 -28.45 30.80
C VAL A 195 24.51 -27.75 30.94
N THR A 196 23.94 -27.86 32.14
CA THR A 196 22.82 -27.01 32.54
C THR A 196 23.35 -25.58 32.70
N LEU A 197 23.39 -24.82 31.60
CA LEU A 197 23.48 -23.38 31.65
C LEU A 197 22.13 -22.86 32.14
N THR A 198 22.02 -22.74 33.46
CA THR A 198 21.01 -21.88 34.09
C THR A 198 21.34 -20.45 33.70
N LEU A 199 20.85 -20.02 32.55
CA LEU A 199 20.80 -18.59 32.22
C LEU A 199 19.92 -17.94 33.28
N PRO A 200 20.41 -16.93 34.01
CA PRO A 200 19.58 -16.21 34.96
C PRO A 200 18.43 -15.59 34.18
N THR A 201 17.21 -16.00 34.48
CA THR A 201 16.00 -15.29 34.07
C THR A 201 16.05 -13.92 34.76
N LYS A 202 16.70 -12.95 34.11
CA LYS A 202 16.57 -11.56 34.52
C LYS A 202 15.07 -11.27 34.46
N ASN A 203 14.45 -11.09 35.63
CA ASN A 203 13.16 -10.42 35.78
C ASN A 203 13.32 -8.99 35.24
N ARG A 204 13.35 -8.86 33.91
CA ARG A 204 13.31 -7.57 33.24
C ARG A 204 11.83 -7.17 33.17
N PRO A 205 11.47 -5.92 33.50
CA PRO A 205 10.12 -5.45 33.24
C PRO A 205 9.82 -5.66 31.75
N ARG A 206 8.60 -6.12 31.44
CA ARG A 206 8.17 -6.22 30.05
C ARG A 206 8.33 -4.83 29.40
N PRO A 207 8.87 -4.75 28.18
CA PRO A 207 9.03 -3.46 27.52
C PRO A 207 7.65 -2.83 27.35
N SER A 208 7.53 -1.56 27.77
CA SER A 208 6.36 -0.73 27.51
C SER A 208 6.55 0.05 26.22
N ASP A 209 5.43 0.37 25.57
CA ASP A 209 5.40 1.31 24.45
C ASP A 209 6.34 0.91 23.31
N VAL A 210 6.28 -0.37 22.91
CA VAL A 210 7.11 -0.89 21.81
C VAL A 210 6.61 -0.34 20.48
N GLY A 211 7.54 0.15 19.65
CA GLY A 211 7.19 0.70 18.35
C GLY A 211 8.39 1.32 17.63
N ILE A 212 8.15 2.30 16.77
CA ILE A 212 9.18 2.93 15.92
C ILE A 212 9.87 4.05 16.70
N LEU A 213 11.16 3.89 16.94
CA LEU A 213 12.06 4.88 17.55
C LEU A 213 12.60 5.88 16.52
N ALA A 214 12.94 5.39 15.34
CA ALA A 214 13.50 6.21 14.26
C ALA A 214 13.09 5.64 12.90
N LEU A 215 12.91 6.52 11.93
CA LEU A 215 12.53 6.18 10.57
C LEU A 215 13.31 7.06 9.59
N ASP A 216 13.80 6.47 8.51
CA ASP A 216 14.38 7.23 7.40
C ASP A 216 14.12 6.56 6.06
N VAL A 217 14.19 7.38 5.02
CA VAL A 217 14.00 6.95 3.63
C VAL A 217 15.23 7.35 2.82
N LEU A 218 15.95 6.35 2.32
CA LEU A 218 17.08 6.56 1.44
C LEU A 218 16.64 6.47 -0.01
N LEU A 219 16.89 7.54 -0.78
CA LEU A 219 16.68 7.59 -2.22
C LEU A 219 18.02 7.51 -2.94
N LYS A 220 18.10 6.73 -4.03
CA LYS A 220 19.32 6.57 -4.82
C LYS A 220 19.88 7.91 -5.31
N ASP A 221 19.01 8.86 -5.64
CA ASP A 221 19.39 10.16 -6.21
C ASP A 221 20.08 11.10 -5.20
N GLN A 222 20.04 10.74 -3.91
CA GLN A 222 20.69 11.48 -2.82
C GLN A 222 22.14 11.01 -2.58
N LEU A 223 22.67 10.11 -3.43
CA LEU A 223 24.04 9.59 -3.32
C LEU A 223 25.02 10.40 -4.17
N PRO A 224 26.16 10.86 -3.61
CA PRO A 224 27.16 11.63 -4.37
C PRO A 224 27.87 10.78 -5.44
N ASP A 225 27.85 11.28 -6.68
CA ASP A 225 28.61 10.93 -7.90
C ASP A 225 29.18 9.48 -8.00
N ASN A 226 28.37 8.55 -8.53
CA ASN A 226 28.70 7.14 -8.76
C ASN A 226 29.60 6.92 -10.00
N ARG A 227 30.85 7.40 -9.98
CA ARG A 227 31.83 7.14 -11.06
C ARG A 227 32.56 5.80 -10.98
N GLY A 228 32.15 4.85 -10.12
CA GLY A 228 32.89 3.58 -9.96
C GLY A 228 32.09 2.33 -9.57
N MET A 229 30.78 2.40 -9.36
CA MET A 229 29.98 1.18 -9.12
C MET A 229 29.47 0.66 -10.46
N ASP A 230 30.05 -0.44 -10.95
CA ASP A 230 29.58 -1.12 -12.16
C ASP A 230 28.16 -1.66 -11.93
N PHE A 231 27.18 -0.96 -12.52
CA PHE A 231 25.73 -1.11 -12.31
C PHE A 231 25.14 -2.43 -12.86
N LYS A 232 25.98 -3.41 -13.20
CA LYS A 232 25.57 -4.68 -13.82
C LYS A 232 25.28 -5.84 -12.84
N ARG A 233 25.60 -5.72 -11.54
CA ARG A 233 25.25 -6.74 -10.53
C ARG A 233 24.22 -6.24 -9.52
N ASN A 234 22.96 -6.61 -9.73
CA ASN A 234 21.82 -6.16 -8.92
C ASN A 234 21.89 -6.53 -7.42
N HIS A 235 22.56 -7.63 -7.04
CA HIS A 235 22.54 -8.12 -5.65
C HIS A 235 23.59 -7.45 -4.74
N GLU A 236 24.81 -7.24 -5.23
CA GLU A 236 25.90 -6.56 -4.50
C GLU A 236 25.57 -5.07 -4.27
N PHE A 237 24.79 -4.48 -5.18
CA PHE A 237 24.27 -3.12 -5.04
C PHE A 237 23.26 -2.98 -3.90
N LEU A 238 22.30 -3.90 -3.79
CA LEU A 238 21.25 -3.84 -2.76
C LEU A 238 21.82 -3.95 -1.34
N SER A 239 22.77 -4.86 -1.10
CA SER A 239 23.40 -5.03 0.21
C SER A 239 24.21 -3.80 0.63
N SER A 240 24.96 -3.21 -0.30
CA SER A 240 25.71 -1.97 -0.07
C SER A 240 24.77 -0.78 0.18
N PHE A 241 23.64 -0.71 -0.53
CA PHE A 241 22.63 0.33 -0.37
C PHE A 241 21.93 0.24 0.99
N PHE A 242 21.59 -0.97 1.46
CA PHE A 242 21.04 -1.18 2.80
C PHE A 242 22.05 -0.88 3.90
N ALA A 243 23.31 -1.33 3.74
CA ALA A 243 24.40 -1.01 4.66
C ALA A 243 24.59 0.51 4.82
N LEU A 244 24.59 1.24 3.70
CA LEU A 244 24.68 2.70 3.72
C LEU A 244 23.47 3.36 4.40
N GLY A 245 22.27 2.86 4.14
CA GLY A 245 21.05 3.35 4.76
C GLY A 245 21.05 3.15 6.27
N ILE A 246 21.44 1.97 6.76
CA ILE A 246 21.61 1.69 8.19
C ILE A 246 22.62 2.68 8.79
N GLY A 247 23.80 2.81 8.18
CA GLY A 247 24.83 3.73 8.68
C GLY A 247 24.37 5.19 8.72
N THR A 248 23.57 5.62 7.74
CA THR A 248 23.04 6.99 7.68
C THR A 248 22.00 7.22 8.77
N LEU A 249 21.08 6.26 8.97
CA LEU A 249 20.08 6.31 10.04
C LEU A 249 20.74 6.36 11.42
N LEU A 250 21.67 5.44 11.69
CA LEU A 250 22.37 5.38 12.98
C LEU A 250 23.11 6.69 13.29
N ARG A 251 23.78 7.28 12.30
CA ARG A 251 24.44 8.59 12.46
C ARG A 251 23.44 9.72 12.69
N LYS A 252 22.37 9.78 11.90
CA LYS A 252 21.37 10.84 11.96
C LYS A 252 20.65 10.89 13.31
N TYR A 253 20.35 9.74 13.87
CA TYR A 253 19.68 9.61 15.16
C TYR A 253 20.65 9.41 16.34
N ASN A 254 21.96 9.43 16.10
CA ASN A 254 23.02 9.22 17.10
C ASN A 254 22.82 7.93 17.92
N ILE A 255 22.54 6.83 17.23
CA ILE A 255 22.28 5.51 17.82
C ILE A 255 23.54 4.65 17.70
N ASP A 256 23.97 4.09 18.82
CA ASP A 256 25.12 3.19 18.86
C ASP A 256 24.76 1.84 18.22
N CYS A 257 25.60 1.38 17.29
CA CYS A 257 25.48 0.10 16.61
C CYS A 257 25.40 -1.09 17.58
N LEU A 258 26.04 -1.00 18.76
CA LEU A 258 26.00 -2.05 19.79
C LEU A 258 24.63 -2.20 20.45
N THR A 259 23.76 -1.19 20.31
CA THR A 259 22.39 -1.23 20.83
C THR A 259 21.43 -1.98 19.89
N ILE A 260 21.91 -2.52 18.77
CA ILE A 260 21.12 -3.31 17.82
C ILE A 260 21.36 -4.80 18.04
N GLY A 261 20.28 -5.57 18.20
CA GLY A 261 20.34 -7.02 18.44
C GLY A 261 19.72 -7.87 17.34
N ARG A 262 18.91 -7.26 16.48
CA ARG A 262 18.18 -7.96 15.41
C ARG A 262 18.03 -7.10 14.17
N VAL A 263 18.13 -7.72 12.99
CA VAL A 263 17.87 -7.08 11.70
C VAL A 263 16.93 -7.94 10.88
N ASP A 264 15.77 -7.39 10.54
CA ASP A 264 14.74 -8.01 9.71
C ASP A 264 14.67 -7.28 8.36
N ILE A 265 14.61 -8.05 7.27
CA ILE A 265 14.69 -7.53 5.90
C ILE A 265 13.45 -7.95 5.13
N ALA A 266 12.79 -7.00 4.46
CA ALA A 266 11.68 -7.25 3.56
C ALA A 266 12.02 -6.81 2.11
N ILE A 267 12.15 -7.77 1.19
CA ILE A 267 12.53 -7.55 -0.21
C ILE A 267 11.69 -8.39 -1.18
N ASP A 268 11.43 -7.84 -2.36
CA ASP A 268 10.63 -8.50 -3.39
C ASP A 268 11.36 -9.72 -4.04
N ILE A 269 10.57 -10.72 -4.45
CA ILE A 269 10.90 -12.14 -4.69
C ILE A 269 11.91 -12.39 -5.79
N PHE A 270 12.06 -11.47 -6.75
CA PHE A 270 13.02 -11.65 -7.87
C PHE A 270 14.49 -11.69 -7.43
N SER A 271 14.80 -11.43 -6.15
CA SER A 271 16.16 -11.34 -5.62
C SER A 271 16.57 -12.48 -4.66
N THR A 272 15.65 -13.35 -4.20
CA THR A 272 15.81 -13.97 -2.86
C THR A 272 16.65 -15.26 -2.79
N LYS A 273 16.63 -16.18 -3.77
CA LYS A 273 17.37 -17.46 -3.61
C LYS A 273 18.89 -17.37 -3.76
N LYS A 274 19.42 -16.37 -4.48
CA LYS A 274 20.87 -16.19 -4.67
C LYS A 274 21.48 -15.04 -3.87
N ALA A 275 20.68 -14.10 -3.37
CA ALA A 275 21.18 -12.95 -2.62
C ALA A 275 21.43 -13.26 -1.14
N LEU A 276 20.80 -14.30 -0.57
CA LEU A 276 20.82 -14.58 0.87
C LEU A 276 22.23 -14.78 1.51
N PRO A 277 23.23 -15.34 0.82
CA PRO A 277 24.58 -15.41 1.39
C PRO A 277 25.34 -14.07 1.30
N SER A 278 24.95 -13.18 0.39
CA SER A 278 25.73 -11.99 0.01
C SER A 278 25.52 -10.77 0.93
N TRP A 279 24.42 -10.70 1.70
CA TRP A 279 24.11 -9.56 2.58
C TRP A 279 24.68 -9.68 3.99
N LYS A 280 24.94 -10.90 4.48
CA LYS A 280 25.47 -11.13 5.83
C LYS A 280 26.80 -10.42 6.04
N GLY A 281 27.71 -10.49 5.08
CA GLY A 281 29.04 -9.87 5.17
C GLY A 281 29.01 -8.34 5.40
N PRO A 282 28.43 -7.55 4.48
CA PRO A 282 28.37 -6.09 4.63
C PRO A 282 27.64 -5.61 5.88
N ILE A 283 26.58 -6.31 6.29
CA ILE A 283 25.79 -5.96 7.48
C ILE A 283 26.57 -6.33 8.75
N SER A 284 27.13 -7.54 8.84
CA SER A 284 27.96 -7.93 9.99
C SER A 284 29.17 -7.02 10.18
N HIS A 285 29.73 -6.46 9.10
CA HIS A 285 30.84 -5.50 9.18
C HIS A 285 30.44 -4.19 9.89
N ILE A 286 29.20 -3.71 9.72
CA ILE A 286 28.70 -2.51 10.40
C ILE A 286 28.65 -2.71 11.92
N PHE A 287 28.37 -3.94 12.35
CA PHE A 287 28.12 -4.26 13.75
C PHE A 287 29.30 -4.97 14.43
N HIS A 288 30.49 -4.93 13.83
CA HIS A 288 31.74 -5.37 14.47
C HIS A 288 31.67 -6.80 15.08
N ASP A 289 31.10 -7.76 14.37
CA ASP A 289 30.92 -9.16 14.81
C ASP A 289 30.10 -9.35 16.11
N SER A 290 29.28 -8.37 16.48
CA SER A 290 28.25 -8.53 17.52
C SER A 290 27.33 -9.70 17.15
N GLU A 291 26.92 -10.53 18.11
CA GLU A 291 25.90 -11.56 17.91
C GLU A 291 24.57 -10.87 17.55
N ILE A 292 24.31 -10.71 16.26
CA ILE A 292 23.08 -10.13 15.72
C ILE A 292 22.24 -11.21 15.10
N ILE A 293 20.97 -11.21 15.48
CA ILE A 293 19.97 -12.09 14.87
C ILE A 293 19.61 -11.50 13.50
N LEU A 294 20.04 -12.18 12.45
CA LEU A 294 19.66 -11.87 11.07
C LEU A 294 18.51 -12.79 10.67
N SER A 295 17.30 -12.25 10.57
CA SER A 295 16.11 -13.02 10.20
C SER A 295 16.11 -13.37 8.71
N GLU A 296 15.39 -14.44 8.35
CA GLU A 296 15.19 -14.76 6.94
C GLU A 296 14.42 -13.63 6.23
N PRO A 297 14.88 -13.16 5.06
CA PRO A 297 14.18 -12.13 4.31
C PRO A 297 12.77 -12.58 3.93
N THR A 298 11.82 -11.70 4.18
CA THR A 298 10.42 -11.85 3.78
C THR A 298 10.11 -10.93 2.61
N THR A 299 8.97 -11.13 1.97
CA THR A 299 8.44 -10.23 0.93
C THR A 299 7.50 -9.19 1.51
N ASP A 300 7.07 -9.41 2.75
CA ASP A 300 6.11 -8.59 3.46
C ASP A 300 6.80 -7.80 4.57
N LEU A 301 6.89 -6.48 4.38
CA LEU A 301 7.42 -5.54 5.38
C LEU A 301 6.62 -5.59 6.68
N THR A 302 5.31 -5.81 6.60
CA THR A 302 4.43 -5.90 7.77
C THR A 302 4.82 -7.10 8.62
N ALA A 303 5.08 -8.25 7.99
CA ALA A 303 5.55 -9.44 8.67
C ALA A 303 6.93 -9.24 9.33
N ALA A 304 7.87 -8.57 8.64
CA ALA A 304 9.18 -8.22 9.22
C ALA A 304 9.04 -7.29 10.43
N PHE A 305 8.16 -6.29 10.34
CA PHE A 305 7.87 -5.37 11.42
C PHE A 305 7.28 -6.09 12.66
N PHE A 306 6.24 -6.91 12.48
CA PHE A 306 5.68 -7.68 13.57
C PHE A 306 6.67 -8.71 14.14
N GLY A 307 7.53 -9.28 13.31
CA GLY A 307 8.61 -10.16 13.76
C GLY A 307 9.58 -9.46 14.72
N ALA A 308 9.97 -8.22 14.41
CA ALA A 308 10.82 -7.40 15.27
C ALA A 308 10.12 -7.01 16.59
N VAL A 309 8.85 -6.57 16.53
CA VAL A 309 8.06 -6.24 17.73
C VAL A 309 7.89 -7.46 18.63
N ASN A 310 7.47 -8.60 18.06
CA ASN A 310 7.30 -9.85 18.81
C ASN A 310 8.60 -10.31 19.46
N TRP A 311 9.75 -10.10 18.81
CA TRP A 311 11.05 -10.41 19.41
C TRP A 311 11.34 -9.53 20.62
N ILE A 312 11.08 -8.22 20.54
CA ILE A 312 11.28 -7.29 21.67
C ILE A 312 10.36 -7.65 22.84
N GLU A 313 9.12 -8.03 22.56
CA GLU A 313 8.14 -8.40 23.59
C GLU A 313 8.31 -9.82 24.15
N SER A 314 9.14 -10.63 23.50
CA SER A 314 9.39 -12.01 23.91
C SER A 314 10.29 -12.13 25.13
N SER A 315 10.28 -13.31 25.75
CA SER A 315 11.21 -13.66 26.84
C SER A 315 12.67 -13.79 26.40
N ILE A 316 12.94 -13.89 25.10
CA ILE A 316 14.28 -14.01 24.52
C ILE A 316 14.88 -12.65 24.14
N TRP A 317 14.17 -11.55 24.40
CA TRP A 317 14.69 -10.21 24.17
C TRP A 317 15.92 -9.93 25.04
N ASP A 318 17.00 -9.51 24.39
CA ASP A 318 18.29 -9.25 25.04
C ASP A 318 18.44 -7.82 25.55
N GLY A 319 17.45 -6.95 25.34
CA GLY A 319 17.45 -5.54 25.72
C GLY A 319 17.88 -4.57 24.61
N ARG A 320 18.23 -5.08 23.42
CA ARG A 320 18.66 -4.28 22.27
C ARG A 320 17.50 -3.95 21.33
N ASN A 321 17.65 -2.91 20.52
CA ASN A 321 16.69 -2.52 19.49
C ASN A 321 16.79 -3.46 18.27
N ALA A 322 15.73 -3.49 17.47
CA ALA A 322 15.70 -4.17 16.19
C ALA A 322 15.72 -3.15 15.04
N ILE A 323 16.30 -3.53 13.90
CA ILE A 323 16.20 -2.78 12.65
C ILE A 323 15.29 -3.55 11.70
N VAL A 324 14.33 -2.86 11.10
CA VAL A 324 13.51 -3.38 10.02
C VAL A 324 13.78 -2.55 8.79
N LEU A 325 14.12 -3.20 7.68
CA LEU A 325 14.42 -2.51 6.43
C LEU A 325 13.70 -3.14 5.26
N SER A 326 13.23 -2.30 4.35
CA SER A 326 12.64 -2.73 3.09
C SER A 326 13.04 -1.81 1.97
N GLY A 327 13.19 -2.33 0.76
CA GLY A 327 13.52 -1.48 -0.36
C GLY A 327 13.83 -2.20 -1.64
N SER A 328 13.99 -1.39 -2.67
CA SER A 328 14.49 -1.77 -3.99
C SER A 328 15.84 -1.09 -4.25
N ALA A 329 16.41 -1.33 -5.43
CA ALA A 329 17.64 -0.68 -5.87
C ALA A 329 17.53 0.85 -6.08
N ARG A 330 16.38 1.47 -5.80
CA ARG A 330 16.17 2.92 -5.93
C ARG A 330 15.75 3.61 -4.64
N ARG A 331 15.06 2.89 -3.75
CA ARG A 331 14.46 3.44 -2.53
C ARG A 331 14.51 2.41 -1.42
N CYS A 332 14.92 2.81 -0.23
CA CYS A 332 14.91 1.97 0.95
C CYS A 332 14.28 2.74 2.12
N VAL A 333 13.38 2.08 2.84
CA VAL A 333 12.81 2.52 4.10
C VAL A 333 13.48 1.72 5.20
N ILE A 334 13.93 2.40 6.25
CA ILE A 334 14.64 1.79 7.37
C ILE A 334 14.05 2.33 8.66
N MET A 335 13.72 1.42 9.57
CA MET A 335 13.07 1.69 10.83
C MET A 335 13.86 1.06 11.97
N ILE A 336 13.96 1.76 13.09
CA ILE A 336 14.46 1.20 14.36
C ILE A 336 13.27 0.97 15.27
N ILE A 337 13.16 -0.26 15.77
CA ILE A 337 12.08 -0.73 16.63
C ILE A 337 12.65 -0.95 18.04
N GLY A 338 11.94 -0.46 19.05
CA GLY A 338 12.36 -0.59 20.44
C GLY A 338 11.28 -0.13 21.43
N PRO A 339 11.54 -0.27 22.74
CA PRO A 339 10.65 0.19 23.81
C PRO A 339 10.65 1.71 23.95
N ASN A 340 9.62 2.26 24.58
CA ASN A 340 9.43 3.71 24.79
C ASN A 340 9.50 4.51 23.47
N ALA A 341 8.88 3.97 22.42
CA ALA A 341 8.88 4.55 21.09
C ALA A 341 8.01 5.80 21.01
N SER A 342 8.37 6.72 20.12
CA SER A 342 7.52 7.89 19.82
C SER A 342 6.27 7.50 19.02
N ILE A 343 6.37 6.45 18.21
CA ILE A 343 5.25 5.87 17.47
C ILE A 343 5.04 4.46 18.03
N VAL A 344 4.07 4.32 18.93
CA VAL A 344 3.79 3.06 19.64
C VAL A 344 2.82 2.21 18.82
N LEU A 345 3.06 0.90 18.79
CA LEU A 345 2.12 -0.04 18.20
C LEU A 345 0.95 -0.29 19.15
N GLU A 346 -0.27 -0.05 18.68
CA GLU A 346 -1.45 -0.56 19.36
C GLU A 346 -1.63 -2.05 19.04
N HIS A 347 -1.78 -2.89 20.07
CA HIS A 347 -2.04 -4.33 19.89
C HIS A 347 -3.43 -4.67 19.33
N THR A 348 -4.24 -3.65 19.07
CA THR A 348 -5.53 -3.77 18.39
C THR A 348 -5.32 -3.59 16.90
N TYR A 349 -5.16 -4.68 16.16
CA TYR A 349 -5.05 -4.65 14.71
C TYR A 349 -5.79 -5.83 14.06
N GLY A 350 -6.31 -5.61 12.86
CA GLY A 350 -6.92 -6.65 12.04
C GLY A 350 -5.93 -7.18 11.03
N VAL A 351 -5.91 -8.51 10.86
CA VAL A 351 -5.06 -9.18 9.85
C VAL A 351 -5.97 -9.97 8.93
N CYS A 352 -5.72 -9.87 7.63
CA CYS A 352 -6.35 -10.74 6.63
C CYS A 352 -5.23 -11.41 5.84
N SER A 353 -5.19 -12.73 5.89
CA SER A 353 -4.36 -13.53 4.99
C SER A 353 -5.21 -13.93 3.80
N ASP A 354 -4.69 -13.76 2.58
CA ASP A 354 -5.35 -14.25 1.37
C ASP A 354 -5.39 -15.79 1.42
N GLY A 355 -6.51 -16.33 1.89
CA GLY A 355 -6.71 -17.77 1.99
C GLY A 355 -6.75 -18.45 0.62
N THR A 356 -6.20 -19.66 0.54
CA THR A 356 -6.42 -20.57 -0.58
C THR A 356 -7.89 -20.94 -0.67
N GLY A 357 -8.55 -20.56 -1.77
CA GLY A 357 -9.98 -20.74 -1.98
C GLY A 357 -10.45 -19.98 -3.23
N PRO A 358 -11.76 -19.90 -3.49
CA PRO A 358 -12.33 -19.23 -4.68
C PRO A 358 -12.02 -17.72 -4.79
N VAL A 359 -11.49 -17.11 -3.73
CA VAL A 359 -10.99 -15.71 -3.72
C VAL A 359 -9.64 -15.59 -4.45
N ALA A 360 -8.89 -16.68 -4.59
CA ALA A 360 -7.60 -16.70 -5.29
C ALA A 360 -7.73 -16.56 -6.82
N SER A 361 -8.93 -16.78 -7.38
CA SER A 361 -9.23 -16.56 -8.82
C SER A 361 -9.72 -15.15 -9.14
N LEU A 362 -9.97 -14.30 -8.14
CA LEU A 362 -10.37 -12.91 -8.36
C LEU A 362 -9.16 -12.04 -8.76
N PRO A 363 -9.37 -10.97 -9.56
CA PRO A 363 -8.36 -9.99 -9.88
C PRO A 363 -7.63 -9.47 -8.62
N PRO A 364 -6.29 -9.26 -8.65
CA PRO A 364 -5.50 -8.84 -7.50
C PRO A 364 -6.03 -7.59 -6.78
N THR A 365 -6.60 -6.65 -7.53
CA THR A 365 -7.19 -5.41 -7.01
C THR A 365 -8.43 -5.66 -6.15
N ILE A 366 -9.34 -6.52 -6.63
CA ILE A 366 -10.56 -6.90 -5.90
C ILE A 366 -10.18 -7.68 -4.64
N ARG A 367 -9.21 -8.58 -4.75
CA ARG A 367 -8.67 -9.33 -3.61
C ARG A 367 -8.10 -8.39 -2.54
N SER A 368 -7.30 -7.40 -2.96
CA SER A 368 -6.71 -6.41 -2.05
C SER A 368 -7.77 -5.59 -1.32
N LEU A 369 -8.82 -5.14 -2.03
CA LEU A 369 -9.94 -4.41 -1.43
C LEU A 369 -10.74 -5.28 -0.45
N MET A 370 -11.01 -6.54 -0.81
CA MET A 370 -11.67 -7.49 0.08
C MET A 370 -10.83 -7.75 1.34
N SER A 371 -9.52 -7.93 1.19
CA SER A 371 -8.60 -8.15 2.31
C SER A 371 -8.51 -6.93 3.21
N LEU A 372 -8.56 -5.71 2.65
CA LEU A 372 -8.67 -4.47 3.42
C LEU A 372 -9.98 -4.42 4.23
N ARG A 373 -11.12 -4.73 3.61
CA ARG A 373 -12.43 -4.75 4.30
C ARG A 373 -12.46 -5.78 5.42
N LYS A 374 -11.93 -6.99 5.17
CA LYS A 374 -11.84 -8.07 6.18
C LYS A 374 -10.92 -7.69 7.34
N ALA A 375 -9.76 -7.09 7.04
CA ALA A 375 -8.86 -6.58 8.08
C ALA A 375 -9.55 -5.49 8.91
N TYR A 376 -10.29 -4.57 8.27
CA TYR A 376 -11.03 -3.53 8.97
C TYR A 376 -12.13 -4.08 9.88
N ILE A 377 -12.92 -5.06 9.40
CA ILE A 377 -13.94 -5.73 10.22
C ILE A 377 -13.28 -6.44 11.41
N SER A 378 -12.19 -7.16 11.18
CA SER A 378 -11.42 -7.82 12.25
C SER A 378 -10.94 -6.82 13.31
N TYR A 379 -10.45 -5.65 12.88
CA TYR A 379 -10.07 -4.56 13.76
C TYR A 379 -11.27 -4.02 14.57
N GLN A 380 -12.39 -3.72 13.90
CA GLN A 380 -13.61 -3.22 14.55
C GLN A 380 -14.16 -4.20 15.60
N THR A 381 -14.17 -5.50 15.31
CA THR A 381 -14.61 -6.53 16.26
C THR A 381 -13.71 -6.58 17.50
N LYS A 382 -12.39 -6.48 17.33
CA LYS A 382 -11.46 -6.44 18.47
C LYS A 382 -11.63 -5.17 19.30
N LEU A 383 -11.82 -4.03 18.63
CA LEU A 383 -12.06 -2.75 19.27
C LEU A 383 -13.37 -2.74 20.07
N ALA A 384 -14.45 -3.27 19.49
CA ALA A 384 -15.74 -3.44 20.16
C ALA A 384 -15.67 -4.32 21.41
N THR A 385 -14.91 -5.41 21.32
CA THR A 385 -14.67 -6.32 22.45
C THR A 385 -13.91 -5.63 23.59
N MET A 386 -12.97 -4.75 23.26
CA MET A 386 -12.18 -3.99 24.23
C MET A 386 -13.01 -2.92 24.95
N PHE A 387 -13.97 -2.28 24.26
CA PHE A 387 -14.77 -1.18 24.81
C PHE A 387 -16.19 -1.58 25.28
N GLY A 388 -16.58 -2.86 25.16
CA GLY A 388 -17.86 -3.37 25.67
C GLY A 388 -19.11 -2.90 24.92
N THR A 389 -18.94 -2.29 23.74
CA THR A 389 -20.04 -1.82 22.88
C THR A 389 -20.38 -2.89 21.85
N SER A 390 -21.64 -3.35 21.86
CA SER A 390 -22.16 -4.26 20.83
C SER A 390 -22.24 -3.52 19.49
N VAL A 391 -21.48 -3.99 18.49
CA VAL A 391 -21.54 -3.44 17.14
C VAL A 391 -22.72 -4.07 16.42
N TYR A 392 -23.77 -3.29 16.19
CA TYR A 392 -24.77 -3.61 15.19
C TYR A 392 -24.12 -3.40 13.81
N LEU A 393 -23.85 -4.51 13.12
CA LEU A 393 -23.45 -4.53 11.71
C LEU A 393 -24.66 -4.07 10.87
N ILE A 394 -24.48 -2.97 10.12
CA ILE A 394 -25.34 -2.58 8.98
C ILE A 394 -24.48 -2.69 7.73
#